data_AF-A0A952UQV1-F1
#
_entry.id   AF-A0A952UQV1-F1
#
_cell.length_a   1.000
_cell.length_b   1.000
_cell.length_c   1.000
_cell.angle_alpha   90.00
_cell.angle_beta   90.00
_cell.angle_gamma   90.00
#
_symmetry.space_group_name_H-M   'P 1'
#
loop_
_entity.id
_entity.type
_entity.pdbx_description
1 polymer ?
#
loop_
_entity_poly.entity_id
_entity_poly.type
_entity_poly.pdbx_seq_one_letter_code
_entity_poly.pdbx_strand_id
1 'polypeptide(L)' 'TATVSLSEVSGLPTIDRSALTVRGKVPGASEQQFAVIVDEAGKLCPVSRLFAGARITVEAMLLDD' A
#
# COMPACT_ATOMS: atom_id res chain seq x y z
N THR A 1 -9.21 -0.10 -1.61
CA THR A 1 -9.48 -1.31 -0.79
C THR A 1 -8.18 -1.99 -0.46
N ALA A 2 -8.16 -2.98 0.44
CA ALA A 2 -6.97 -3.77 0.74
C ALA A 2 -7.31 -5.26 0.73
N THR A 3 -6.49 -6.05 0.05
CA THR A 3 -6.53 -7.52 0.08
C THR A 3 -5.47 -8.00 1.06
N VAL A 4 -5.89 -8.69 2.11
CA VAL A 4 -4.99 -9.23 3.14
C VAL A 4 -4.86 -10.73 2.93
N SER A 5 -3.61 -11.21 2.85
CA SER A 5 -3.32 -12.64 2.73
C SER A 5 -2.97 -13.22 4.10
N LEU A 6 -3.65 -14.30 4.47
CA LEU A 6 -3.30 -15.15 5.59
C LEU A 6 -2.67 -16.43 5.05
N SER A 7 -1.53 -16.83 5.59
CA SER A 7 -0.82 -18.05 5.21
C SER A 7 -0.17 -18.69 6.43
N GLU A 8 0.11 -19.98 6.37
CA GLU A 8 0.88 -20.63 7.43
C GLU A 8 2.36 -20.34 7.22
N VAL A 9 3.02 -19.78 8.24
CA VAL A 9 4.46 -19.56 8.26
C VAL A 9 4.99 -20.22 9.52
N SER A 10 5.88 -21.20 9.37
CA SER A 10 6.47 -21.95 10.48
C SER A 10 5.43 -22.59 11.42
N GLY A 11 4.34 -23.13 10.87
CA GLY A 11 3.28 -23.79 11.64
C GLY A 11 2.28 -22.85 12.30
N LEU A 12 2.34 -21.54 12.06
CA LEU A 12 1.44 -20.54 12.66
C LEU A 12 0.70 -19.72 11.58
N PRO A 13 -0.59 -19.41 11.79
CA PRO A 13 -1.34 -18.52 10.89
C PRO A 13 -0.76 -17.12 10.96
N THR A 14 -0.31 -16.60 9.82
CA THR A 14 0.45 -15.36 9.71
C THR A 14 -0.10 -14.51 8.58
N ILE A 15 -0.32 -13.23 8.84
CA ILE A 15 -0.59 -12.27 7.78
C ILE A 15 0.76 -11.91 7.14
N ASP A 16 1.00 -12.39 5.92
CA ASP A 16 2.29 -12.24 5.25
C ASP A 16 2.26 -11.18 4.14
N ARG A 17 1.07 -10.78 3.66
CA ARG A 17 0.90 -9.77 2.62
C ARG A 17 -0.33 -8.89 2.82
N SER A 18 -0.19 -7.63 2.44
CA SER A 18 -1.32 -6.69 2.23
C SER A 18 -1.13 -5.94 0.92
N ALA A 19 -2.09 -6.09 0.00
CA ALA A 19 -2.09 -5.39 -1.28
C ALA A 19 -3.18 -4.32 -1.28
N LEU A 20 -2.77 -3.06 -1.30
CA LEU A 20 -3.66 -1.91 -1.31
C LEU A 20 -3.89 -1.44 -2.75
N THR A 21 -5.14 -1.16 -3.09
CA THR A 21 -5.51 -0.45 -4.32
C THR A 21 -6.13 0.88 -3.94
N VAL A 22 -5.54 1.96 -4.45
CA VAL A 22 -5.92 3.35 -4.15
C VAL A 22 -6.25 4.08 -5.45
N ARG A 23 -7.30 4.90 -5.39
CA ARG A 23 -7.62 5.86 -6.44
C ARG A 23 -7.79 7.21 -5.77
N GLY A 24 -7.15 8.26 -6.28
CA GLY A 24 -7.14 9.57 -5.65
C GLY A 24 -7.09 10.70 -6.68
N LYS A 25 -7.66 11.84 -6.31
CA LYS A 25 -7.50 13.10 -7.05
C LYS A 25 -6.50 13.97 -6.32
N VAL A 26 -5.53 14.52 -7.04
CA VAL A 26 -4.53 15.45 -6.50
C VAL A 26 -4.39 16.61 -7.50
N PRO A 27 -5.11 17.72 -7.27
CA PRO A 27 -5.12 18.85 -8.20
C PRO A 27 -3.70 19.34 -8.52
N GLY A 28 -3.38 19.43 -9.80
CA GLY A 28 -2.09 19.91 -10.29
C GLY A 28 -0.92 18.93 -10.17
N ALA A 29 -1.14 17.69 -9.72
CA ALA A 29 -0.11 16.66 -9.73
C ALA A 29 -0.06 15.96 -11.09
N SER A 30 1.16 15.69 -11.56
CA SER A 30 1.41 14.69 -12.61
C SER A 30 1.32 13.27 -12.06
N GLU A 31 1.14 12.29 -12.94
CA GLU A 31 1.20 10.87 -12.57
C GLU A 31 2.53 10.50 -11.87
N GLN A 32 3.65 11.08 -12.32
CA GLN A 32 4.96 10.82 -11.74
C GLN A 32 5.06 11.38 -10.31
N GLN A 33 4.59 12.61 -10.08
CA GLN A 33 4.55 13.19 -8.73
C GLN A 33 3.63 12.39 -7.81
N PHE A 34 2.47 11.97 -8.31
CA PHE A 34 1.54 11.13 -7.57
C PHE A 34 2.17 9.79 -7.18
N ALA A 35 2.88 9.14 -8.10
CA ALA A 35 3.58 7.88 -7.83
C ALA A 35 4.65 8.02 -6.72
N VAL A 36 5.42 9.12 -6.71
CA VAL A 36 6.41 9.38 -5.64
C VAL A 36 5.71 9.57 -4.30
N ILE A 37 4.64 10.36 -4.24
CA ILE A 37 3.87 10.60 -3.02
C ILE A 37 3.31 9.29 -2.45
N VAL A 38 2.77 8.42 -3.32
CA VAL A 38 2.23 7.12 -2.92
C VAL A 38 3.31 6.20 -2.35
N ASP A 39 4.47 6.12 -3.00
CA ASP A 39 5.58 5.30 -2.53
C ASP A 39 6.11 5.77 -1.16
N GLU A 40 6.27 7.08 -0.97
CA GLU A 40 6.65 7.66 0.32
C GLU A 40 5.60 7.38 1.41
N ALA A 41 4.32 7.60 1.10
CA ALA A 41 3.22 7.34 2.03
C ALA A 41 3.14 5.86 2.44
N GLY A 42 3.34 4.94 1.48
CA GLY A 42 3.36 3.50 1.73
C GLY A 42 4.41 3.10 2.76
N LYS A 43 5.58 3.75 2.74
CA LYS A 43 6.70 3.51 3.66
C LYS A 43 6.51 4.16 5.03
N LEU A 44 5.92 5.35 5.08
CA LEU A 44 5.80 6.15 6.31
C LEU A 44 4.52 5.87 7.10
N CYS A 45 3.50 5.27 6.48
CA CYS A 45 2.23 4.96 7.12
C CYS A 45 2.43 4.18 8.44
N PRO A 46 1.83 4.62 9.58
CA PRO A 46 1.97 3.93 10.86
C PRO A 46 1.58 2.46 10.82
N VAL A 47 0.54 2.12 10.05
CA VAL A 47 0.10 0.73 9.87
C VAL A 47 1.12 -0.07 9.09
N SER A 48 1.69 0.49 8.00
CA SER A 48 2.75 -0.19 7.25
C SER A 48 3.98 -0.47 8.11
N ARG A 49 4.36 0.50 8.95
CA ARG A 49 5.48 0.36 9.88
C ARG A 49 5.21 -0.64 11.00
N LEU A 50 3.97 -0.69 11.50
CA LEU A 50 3.54 -1.68 12.50
C LEU A 50 3.65 -3.10 11.93
N PHE A 51 3.25 -3.30 10.67
CA PHE A 51 3.27 -4.59 9.98
C PHE A 51 4.56 -4.82 9.17
N ALA A 52 5.72 -4.45 9.69
CA ALA A 52 7.01 -4.61 9.00
C ALA A 52 7.36 -6.08 8.67
N GLY A 53 6.72 -7.06 9.32
CA GLY A 53 6.85 -8.49 9.02
C GLY A 53 6.03 -8.97 7.81
N ALA A 54 5.16 -8.13 7.25
CA ALA A 54 4.36 -8.45 6.07
C ALA A 54 4.85 -7.64 4.86
N ARG A 55 4.75 -8.23 3.66
CA ARG A 55 4.98 -7.49 2.42
C ARG A 55 3.75 -6.64 2.10
N ILE A 56 3.94 -5.33 2.11
CA ILE A 56 2.88 -4.36 1.80
C ILE A 56 3.16 -3.73 0.44
N THR A 57 2.17 -3.72 -0.43
CA THR A 57 2.25 -3.09 -1.75
C THR A 57 1.10 -2.10 -1.92
N VAL A 58 1.35 -0.99 -2.61
CA VAL A 58 0.33 -0.02 -2.97
C VAL A 58 0.31 0.13 -4.48
N GLU A 59 -0.81 -0.24 -5.08
CA GLU A 59 -1.15 0.12 -6.46
C GLU A 59 -2.04 1.37 -6.39
N ALA A 60 -1.64 2.43 -7.07
CA ALA A 60 -2.37 3.68 -7.05
C ALA A 60 -2.60 4.24 -8.44
N MET A 61 -3.77 4.85 -8.61
CA MET A 61 -4.18 5.52 -9.84
C MET A 61 -4.58 6.96 -9.50
N LEU A 62 -3.94 7.92 -10.17
CA LEU A 62 -4.41 9.29 -10.19
C LEU A 62 -5.68 9.34 -11.04
N LEU A 63 -6.72 9.94 -10.50
CA LEU A 63 -7.96 10.19 -11.22
C LEU A 63 -7.92 11.58 -11.82
N ASP A 64 -8.42 11.70 -13.05
CA ASP A 64 -8.68 12.99 -13.66
C ASP A 64 -9.74 13.78 -12.86
N ASP A 65 -9.63 15.10 -12.91
CA ASP A 65 -10.55 16.02 -12.24
C ASP A 65 -11.95 16.00 -12.83
#